data_AF-A0A3D2NEI2-F1
#
_entry.id   AF-A0A3D2NEI2-F1
#
_cell.length_a   1.000
_cell.length_b   1.000
_cell.length_c   1.000
_cell.angle_alpha   90.00
_cell.angle_beta   90.00
_cell.angle_gamma   90.00
#
_symmetry.space_group_name_H-M   'P 1'
#
loop_
_entity.id
_entity.type
_entity.pdbx_description
1 polymer ?
#
loop_
_entity_poly.entity_id
_entity_poly.type
_entity_poly.pdbx_seq_one_letter_code
_entity_poly.pdbx_strand_id
1 'polypeptide(L)' 'YIGSTGASTGCHLHFEVYLGGVRVDPAPFLRARGVSV' A
#
# COMPACT_ATOMS: atom_id res chain seq x y z
N TYR A 1 13.26 -3.00 8.82
CA TYR A 1 14.19 -2.29 7.92
C TYR A 1 13.44 -2.00 6.62
N ILE A 2 13.54 -0.79 6.08
CA ILE A 2 12.94 -0.41 4.79
C ILE A 2 14.03 -0.44 3.72
N GLY A 3 13.67 -0.87 2.52
CA GLY A 3 14.60 -1.09 1.41
C GLY A 3 14.23 -0.30 0.15
N SER A 4 15.05 -0.46 -0.88
CA SER A 4 14.86 0.14 -2.20
C SER A 4 15.24 -0.87 -3.29
N THR A 5 14.53 -2.00 -3.34
CA THR A 5 14.74 -3.06 -4.33
C THR A 5 13.64 -3.04 -5.40
N GLY A 6 13.97 -3.48 -6.62
CA GLY A 6 13.02 -3.54 -7.74
C GLY A 6 12.75 -2.18 -8.39
N ALA A 7 11.51 -1.96 -8.85
CA ALA A 7 11.08 -0.70 -9.45
C ALA A 7 10.81 0.34 -8.35
N SER A 8 11.88 0.99 -7.90
CA SER A 8 11.84 1.99 -6.85
C SER A 8 12.77 3.17 -7.18
N THR A 9 12.34 4.39 -6.84
CA THR A 9 13.15 5.61 -6.98
C THR A 9 13.83 6.03 -5.68
N GLY A 10 13.57 5.32 -4.57
CA GLY A 10 14.12 5.63 -3.25
C GLY A 10 13.59 4.70 -2.15
N CYS A 11 14.08 4.85 -0.93
CA CYS A 11 13.73 3.97 0.18
C CYS A 11 12.29 4.22 0.67
N HIS A 12 11.37 3.30 0.40
CA HIS A 12 9.97 3.38 0.84
C HIS A 12 9.30 1.98 0.86
N LEU A 13 8.06 1.92 1.34
CA LEU A 13 7.22 0.73 1.31
C LEU A 13 6.17 0.87 0.20
N HIS A 14 6.20 -0.02 -0.79
CA HIS A 14 5.09 -0.21 -1.73
C HIS A 14 4.01 -1.06 -1.06
N PHE A 15 2.81 -0.49 -0.88
CA PHE A 15 1.69 -1.16 -0.21
C PHE A 15 0.44 -1.15 -1.09
N GLU A 16 -0.25 -2.28 -1.14
CA GLU A 16 -1.41 -2.47 -2.01
C GLU A 16 -2.48 -3.31 -1.30
N VAL A 17 -3.75 -3.02 -1.62
CA VAL A 17 -4.89 -3.78 -1.13
C VAL A 17 -5.54 -4.52 -2.30
N TYR A 18 -5.88 -5.78 -2.05
CA TYR A 18 -6.57 -6.64 -2.99
C TYR A 18 -7.90 -7.10 -2.39
N LEU A 19 -8.98 -6.94 -3.17
CA LEU A 19 -10.30 -7.47 -2.84
C LEU A 19 -10.73 -8.40 -3.98
N GLY A 20 -10.95 -9.69 -3.67
CA GLY A 20 -11.31 -10.68 -4.69
C GLY A 20 -10.28 -10.83 -5.81
N GLY A 21 -8.99 -10.59 -5.52
CA GLY A 21 -7.89 -10.68 -6.50
C GLY A 21 -7.68 -9.43 -7.36
N VAL A 22 -8.50 -8.38 -7.18
CA VAL A 22 -8.37 -7.11 -7.91
C VAL A 22 -7.73 -6.06 -7.01
N ARG A 23 -6.78 -5.27 -7.57
CA ARG A 23 -6.18 -4.11 -6.90
C ARG A 23 -7.23 -3.02 -6.72
N VAL A 24 -7.32 -2.46 -5.52
CA VAL A 24 -8.22 -1.35 -5.21
C VAL A 24 -7.45 -0.19 -4.61
N ASP A 25 -8.05 1.00 -4.58
CA ASP A 25 -7.53 2.12 -3.81
C ASP A 25 -7.45 1.74 -2.32
N PRO A 26 -6.25 1.71 -1.71
CA PRO A 26 -6.10 1.33 -0.31
C PRO A 26 -6.67 2.39 0.65
N ALA A 27 -6.81 3.65 0.23
CA ALA A 27 -7.11 4.74 1.16
C ALA A 27 -8.50 4.63 1.82
N PRO A 28 -9.60 4.30 1.11
CA PRO A 28 -10.90 4.03 1.73
C PRO A 28 -10.87 2.77 2.63
N PHE A 29 -10.16 1.72 2.21
CA PHE A 29 -10.06 0.46 2.96
C PHE A 29 -9.35 0.62 4.31
N LEU A 30 -8.30 1.46 4.34
CA LEU A 30 -7.54 1.80 5.54
C LEU A 30 -8.36 2.71 6.47
N ARG A 31 -9.01 3.74 5.93
CA ARG A 31 -9.91 4.62 6.70
C ARG A 31 -11.04 3.86 7.38
N ALA A 32 -11.64 2.89 6.69
CA ALA A 32 -12.67 2.02 7.27
C ALA A 32 -12.18 1.17 8.47
N ARG A 33 -10.85 1.02 8.64
CA ARG A 33 -10.20 0.32 9.76
C ARG A 33 -9.57 1.28 10.77
N GLY A 34 -9.92 2.56 10.71
CA GLY A 34 -9.43 3.58 11.64
C GLY A 34 -8.01 4.07 11.34
N VAL A 35 -7.45 3.76 10.17
CA VAL A 35 -6.12 4.26 9.76
C VAL A 35 -6.29 5.55 8.97
N SER A 36 -5.70 6.64 9.46
CA SER A 36 -5.63 7.90 8.74
C SER A 36 -4.50 7.84 7.72
N VAL A 37 -4.81 8.10 6.44
CA VAL A 37 -3.87 8.11 5.30
C VAL A 37 -4.20 9.21 4.33
#